data_AF-A0A9Q5P2D8-F1
#
_entry.id   AF-A0A9Q5P2D8-F1
#
_cell.length_a   1.000
_cell.length_b   1.000
_cell.length_c   1.000
_cell.angle_alpha   90.00
_cell.angle_beta   90.00
_cell.angle_gamma   90.00
#
_symmetry.space_group_name_H-M   'P 1'
#
loop_
_entity.id
_entity.type
_entity.pdbx_description
1 polymer ?
#
loop_
_entity_poly.entity_id
_entity_poly.type
_entity_poly.pdbx_seq_one_letter_code
_entity_poly.pdbx_strand_id
1 'polypeptide(L)' 'MNKEELQARIRKELNMPYFKAQVADDIDFTEDEYQEFKNNLVSYYKDYVQDIDIDFQGGLDK' A
#
# COMPACT_ATOMS: atom_id res chain seq x y z
N MET A 1 6.70 14.32 9.10
CA MET A 1 7.25 13.49 8.00
C MET A 1 6.54 13.97 6.76
N ASN A 2 7.27 14.58 5.85
CA ASN A 2 6.65 15.13 4.65
C ASN A 2 6.31 14.02 3.65
N LYS A 3 5.57 14.38 2.60
CA LYS A 3 5.15 13.46 1.53
C LYS A 3 6.33 12.76 0.83
N GLU A 4 7.45 13.43 0.62
CA GLU A 4 8.62 12.85 -0.05
C GLU A 4 9.27 11.76 0.82
N GLU A 5 9.43 12.03 2.12
CA GLU A 5 9.93 11.07 3.10
C GLU A 5 9.01 9.86 3.23
N LEU A 6 7.70 10.09 3.32
CA LEU A 6 6.68 9.05 3.36
C LEU A 6 6.80 8.14 2.12
N GLN A 7 6.86 8.72 0.92
CA GLN A 7 7.00 7.96 -0.31
C GLN A 7 8.31 7.18 -0.37
N ALA A 8 9.43 7.79 0.01
CA ALA A 8 10.73 7.14 0.01
C ALA A 8 10.75 5.92 0.95
N ARG A 9 10.17 6.07 2.15
CA ARG A 9 10.05 4.97 3.12
C ARG A 9 9.15 3.85 2.61
N ILE A 10 7.94 4.15 2.10
CA ILE A 10 7.03 3.14 1.54
C ILE A 10 7.68 2.40 0.36
N ARG A 11 8.34 3.12 -0.56
CA ARG A 11 9.05 2.51 -1.70
C ARG A 11 10.08 1.48 -1.23
N LYS A 12 10.81 1.79 -0.17
CA LYS A 12 11.86 0.92 0.40
C LYS A 12 11.29 -0.23 1.22
N GLU A 13 10.35 0.06 2.13
CA GLU A 13 9.79 -0.92 3.07
C GLU A 13 8.87 -1.92 2.39
N LEU A 14 8.03 -1.48 1.45
CA LEU A 14 7.08 -2.33 0.74
C LEU A 14 7.60 -2.78 -0.64
N ASN A 15 8.85 -2.43 -0.98
CA ASN A 15 9.47 -2.70 -2.28
C ASN A 15 8.61 -2.25 -3.47
N MET A 16 8.02 -1.05 -3.35
CA MET A 16 7.11 -0.47 -4.35
C MET A 16 7.78 0.72 -5.07
N PRO A 17 8.72 0.51 -6.00
CA PRO A 17 9.54 1.59 -6.59
C PRO A 17 8.74 2.69 -7.30
N TYR A 18 7.55 2.38 -7.81
CA TYR A 18 6.68 3.32 -8.51
C TYR A 18 5.59 3.94 -7.63
N PHE A 19 5.62 3.69 -6.31
CA PHE A 19 4.64 4.22 -5.39
C PHE A 19 4.64 5.75 -5.37
N LYS A 20 3.45 6.35 -5.51
CA LYS A 20 3.21 7.78 -5.35
C LYS A 20 1.98 7.96 -4.48
N ALA A 21 2.15 8.57 -3.32
CA ALA A 21 1.05 8.87 -2.43
C ALA A 21 0.18 9.98 -3.03
N GLN A 22 -1.13 9.74 -3.12
CA GLN A 22 -2.14 10.75 -3.47
C GLN A 22 -2.55 11.55 -2.22
N VAL A 23 -1.56 12.17 -1.58
CA VAL A 23 -1.75 13.05 -0.42
C VAL A 23 -1.37 14.47 -0.80
N ALA A 24 -1.98 15.46 -0.15
CA ALA A 24 -1.65 16.86 -0.37
C ALA A 24 -0.19 17.13 0.02
N ASP A 25 0.45 18.06 -0.68
CA ASP A 25 1.89 18.35 -0.51
C ASP A 25 2.21 19.11 0.78
N ASP A 26 1.20 19.70 1.43
CA ASP A 26 1.29 20.50 2.66
C ASP A 26 0.97 19.70 3.94
N ILE A 27 0.74 18.39 3.83
CA ILE A 27 0.47 17.53 4.97
C ILE A 27 1.77 16.92 5.52
N ASP A 28 2.01 17.17 6.79
CA ASP A 28 3.03 16.48 7.58
C ASP A 28 2.41 15.32 8.35
N PHE A 29 2.98 14.13 8.16
CA PHE A 29 2.60 12.92 8.88
C PHE A 29 3.44 12.78 10.16
N THR A 30 2.80 12.46 11.25
CA THR A 30 3.46 11.89 12.43
C THR A 30 3.87 10.44 12.17
N GLU A 31 4.71 9.87 13.03
CA GLU A 31 5.10 8.45 12.89
C GLU A 31 3.88 7.53 13.06
N ASP A 32 2.95 7.86 13.95
CA ASP A 32 1.71 7.08 14.15
C ASP A 32 0.84 7.09 12.89
N GLU A 33 0.64 8.27 12.28
CA GLU A 33 -0.12 8.40 11.03
C GLU A 33 0.56 7.67 9.86
N TYR A 34 1.90 7.65 9.82
CA TYR A 34 2.64 6.86 8.83
C TYR A 34 2.39 5.36 9.00
N GLN A 35 2.45 4.85 10.24
CA GLN A 35 2.20 3.43 10.51
C GLN A 35 0.76 3.05 10.15
N GLU A 36 -0.21 3.91 10.46
CA GLU A 36 -1.60 3.71 10.07
C GLU A 36 -1.76 3.69 8.55
N PHE A 37 -1.19 4.68 7.84
CA PHE A 37 -1.21 4.75 6.38
C PHE A 37 -0.62 3.49 5.74
N LYS A 38 0.53 3.04 6.24
CA LYS A 38 1.19 1.82 5.77
C LYS A 38 0.34 0.58 6.01
N ASN A 39 -0.27 0.45 7.18
CA ASN A 39 -1.15 -0.69 7.50
C ASN A 39 -2.37 -0.71 6.57
N ASN A 40 -2.99 0.45 6.34
CA ASN A 40 -4.11 0.60 5.41
C ASN A 40 -3.69 0.23 3.97
N LEU A 41 -2.52 0.68 3.53
CA LEU A 41 -1.98 0.34 2.21
C LEU A 41 -1.72 -1.16 2.07
N VAL A 42 -1.09 -1.80 3.07
CA VAL A 42 -0.83 -3.25 3.05
C VAL A 42 -2.13 -4.04 3.10
N SER A 43 -3.11 -3.62 3.90
CA SER A 43 -4.44 -4.25 3.92
C SER A 43 -5.10 -4.17 2.56
N TYR A 44 -5.14 -2.98 1.96
CA TYR A 44 -5.70 -2.79 0.62
C TYR A 44 -5.08 -3.70 -0.44
N TYR A 45 -3.75 -3.87 -0.41
CA TYR A 45 -3.06 -4.80 -1.31
C TYR A 45 -3.36 -6.27 -1.00
N LYS A 46 -3.45 -6.65 0.28
CA LYS A 46 -3.80 -8.01 0.69
C LYS A 46 -5.23 -8.36 0.31
N ASP A 47 -6.17 -7.45 0.51
CA ASP A 47 -7.57 -7.63 0.16
C ASP A 47 -7.70 -7.78 -1.36
N TYR A 48 -7.00 -6.95 -2.14
CA TYR A 48 -6.93 -7.08 -3.59
C TYR A 48 -6.35 -8.43 -4.05
N VAL A 49 -5.28 -8.91 -3.43
CA VAL A 49 -4.68 -10.23 -3.77
C VAL A 49 -5.56 -11.39 -3.30
N GLN A 50 -6.21 -11.27 -2.14
CA GLN A 50 -7.14 -12.28 -1.64
C GLN A 50 -8.39 -12.37 -2.51
N ASP A 51 -8.94 -11.26 -2.99
CA ASP A 51 -10.05 -11.27 -3.95
C ASP A 51 -9.66 -11.97 -5.26
N ILE A 52 -8.39 -11.86 -5.71
CA ILE A 52 -7.90 -12.60 -6.89
C ILE A 52 -7.74 -14.11 -6.60
N ASP A 53 -7.32 -14.50 -5.39
CA ASP A 53 -7.21 -15.92 -4.99
C ASP A 53 -8.60 -16.58 -4.81
N ILE A 54 -9.64 -15.81 -4.49
CA ILE A 54 -11.02 -16.31 -4.39
C ILE A 54 -11.63 -16.53 -5.80
N ASP A 55 -11.26 -15.73 -6.79
CA ASP A 55 -11.69 -15.93 -8.19
C ASP A 55 -10.86 -16.98 -8.96
N PHE A 56 -9.78 -17.50 -8.38
CA PHE A 56 -8.94 -18.55 -8.98
C PHE A 56 -9.12 -19.94 -8.34
N GLN A 57 -10.28 -20.21 -7.73
CA GLN A 57 -10.71 -21.56 -7.33
C GLN A 57 -12.04 -21.95 -7.99
N GLY A 58 -12.06 -22.17 -9.31
CA GLY A 58 -13.22 -22.82 -9.92
C GLY A 58 -13.33 -22.79 -11.44
N GLY A 59 -12.43 -23.48 -12.16
CA GLY A 59 -12.76 -23.96 -13.51
C GLY A 59 -11.65 -23.96 -14.55
N LEU A 60 -10.55 -24.66 -14.30
CA LEU A 60 -9.87 -25.41 -15.37
C LEU A 60 -9.92 -26.89 -15.01
N ASP A 61 -11.12 -27.46 -15.08
CA ASP A 61 -11.24 -28.90 -15.29
C ASP A 61 -11.06 -29.18 -16.80
N LYS A 62 -10.21 -30.17 -17.06
CA LYS A 62 -9.68 -30.61 -18.36
C LYS A 62 -10.72 -31.25 -19.28
#